data_AF-A0A497A3Q6-F1
#
_entry.id   AF-A0A497A3Q6-F1
#
_cell.length_a   1.000
_cell.length_b   1.000
_cell.length_c   1.000
_cell.angle_alpha   90.00
_cell.angle_beta   90.00
_cell.angle_gamma   90.00
#
_symmetry.space_group_name_H-M   'P 1'
#
loop_
_entity.id
_entity.type
_entity.pdbx_description
1 polymer ?
#
loop_
_entity_poly.entity_id
_entity_poly.type
_entity_poly.pdbx_seq_one_letter_code
_entity_poly.pdbx_strand_id
1 'polypeptide(L)'
;MTVEHVPTRVRAEEIEGLQELITHIVLQEWDKIVPAALLQDVEEIRRSPAGAVIRMEGAVERLEEGLAELKRTVATREDLAHLQEIMDARFREVDTRFGEIEKRMDTRFGEMEKRMDTRFGEIEKRMDTRFGEIEKRMDTRFGEIEKRIGVLRLAFFAFLALQVAILIKLFF
;
A
#
# COMPACT_ATOMS: atom_id res chain seq x y z
N MET A 1 40.00 61.95 -43.30
CA MET A 1 40.90 62.45 -42.24
C MET A 1 40.49 61.78 -40.94
N THR A 2 41.29 60.82 -40.49
CA THR A 2 41.18 60.15 -39.19
C THR A 2 41.63 61.12 -38.10
N VAL A 3 40.77 61.46 -37.15
CA VAL A 3 41.17 62.29 -35.99
C VAL A 3 41.75 61.35 -34.93
N GLU A 4 43.08 61.38 -34.76
CA GLU A 4 43.78 60.72 -33.66
C GLU A 4 43.25 61.23 -32.32
N HIS A 5 42.75 60.32 -31.49
CA HIS A 5 42.40 60.61 -30.10
C HIS A 5 43.70 60.58 -29.28
N VAL A 6 44.28 61.75 -29.01
CA VAL A 6 45.40 61.88 -28.07
C VAL A 6 44.83 61.75 -26.65
N PRO A 7 45.16 60.70 -25.88
CA PRO A 7 44.63 60.54 -24.53
C PRO A 7 45.34 61.51 -23.59
N THR A 8 44.62 62.52 -23.12
CA THR A 8 45.05 63.42 -22.04
C THR A 8 45.26 62.60 -20.76
N ARG A 9 46.51 62.48 -20.28
CA ARG A 9 46.82 61.88 -18.97
C ARG A 9 46.39 62.84 -17.87
N VAL A 10 45.25 62.58 -17.24
CA VAL A 10 44.82 63.27 -16.01
C VAL A 10 45.62 62.70 -14.84
N ARG A 11 46.22 63.56 -14.01
CA ARG A 11 47.00 63.13 -12.84
C ARG A 11 46.05 62.71 -11.72
N ALA A 12 46.42 61.72 -10.90
CA ALA A 12 45.56 61.22 -9.82
C ALA A 12 45.12 62.33 -8.84
N GLU A 13 46.00 63.30 -8.59
CA GLU A 13 45.74 64.49 -7.77
C GLU A 13 44.61 65.37 -8.33
N GLU A 14 44.45 65.43 -9.66
CA GLU A 14 43.38 66.18 -10.33
C GLU A 14 42.03 65.45 -10.21
N ILE A 15 42.04 64.13 -10.15
CA ILE A 15 40.85 63.31 -9.93
C ILE A 15 40.38 63.43 -8.47
N GLU A 16 41.32 63.39 -7.52
CA GLU A 16 41.03 63.53 -6.10
C GLU A 16 40.48 64.93 -5.77
N GLY A 17 41.09 65.99 -6.33
CA GLY A 17 40.56 67.34 -6.21
C GLY A 17 39.16 67.52 -6.84
N LEU A 18 38.87 66.84 -7.96
CA LEU A 18 37.52 66.83 -8.55
C LEU A 18 36.51 66.05 -7.69
N GLN A 19 36.91 64.95 -7.06
CA GLN A 19 36.05 64.21 -6.13
C GLN A 19 35.72 65.05 -4.90
N GLU A 20 36.70 65.75 -4.33
CA GLU A 20 36.46 66.66 -3.21
C GLU A 20 35.54 67.81 -3.62
N LEU A 21 35.75 68.40 -4.79
CA LEU A 21 34.93 69.51 -5.30
C LEU A 21 33.49 69.05 -5.57
N ILE A 22 33.29 67.89 -6.20
CA ILE A 22 31.96 67.32 -6.43
C ILE A 22 31.30 67.00 -5.08
N THR A 23 32.01 66.38 -4.15
CA THR A 23 31.48 66.06 -2.83
C THR A 23 31.06 67.34 -2.09
N HIS A 24 31.88 68.38 -2.16
CA HIS A 24 31.58 69.67 -1.52
C HIS A 24 30.36 70.36 -2.14
N ILE A 25 30.27 70.40 -3.48
CA ILE A 25 29.12 70.97 -4.21
C ILE A 25 27.86 70.16 -3.91
N VAL A 26 27.95 68.83 -3.96
CA VAL A 26 26.83 67.94 -3.63
C VAL A 26 26.38 68.21 -2.21
N LEU A 27 27.27 68.21 -1.21
CA LEU A 27 26.89 68.48 0.18
C LEU A 27 26.32 69.89 0.39
N GLN A 28 26.88 70.92 -0.25
CA GLN A 28 26.34 72.28 -0.22
C GLN A 28 24.93 72.36 -0.83
N GLU A 29 24.71 71.70 -1.95
CA GLU A 29 23.42 71.73 -2.64
C GLU A 29 22.39 70.84 -1.92
N TRP A 30 22.83 69.73 -1.33
CA TRP A 30 22.00 68.87 -0.47
C TRP A 30 21.50 69.62 0.76
N ASP A 31 22.33 70.46 1.39
CA ASP A 31 21.92 71.26 2.56
C ASP A 31 20.90 72.35 2.18
N LYS A 32 20.94 72.86 0.94
CA LYS A 32 19.91 73.78 0.42
C LYS A 32 18.60 73.06 0.10
N ILE A 33 18.66 71.82 -0.37
CA ILE A 33 17.48 71.02 -0.73
C ILE A 33 16.83 70.42 0.51
N VAL A 34 17.61 70.01 1.51
CA VAL A 34 17.16 69.42 2.76
C VAL A 34 17.82 70.15 3.95
N PRO A 35 17.35 71.35 4.30
CA PRO A 35 17.86 72.07 5.46
C PRO A 35 17.66 71.28 6.75
N ALA A 36 18.60 71.41 7.68
CA ALA A 36 18.59 70.71 8.98
C ALA A 36 17.28 70.90 9.79
N ALA A 37 16.58 72.02 9.61
CA ALA A 37 15.27 72.27 10.22
C ALA A 37 14.21 71.25 9.78
N LEU A 38 14.18 70.86 8.50
CA LEU A 38 13.26 69.83 8.00
C LEU A 38 13.56 68.46 8.62
N LEU A 39 14.84 68.14 8.87
CA LEU A 39 15.22 66.90 9.55
C LEU A 39 14.77 66.90 11.02
N GLN A 40 14.84 68.06 11.68
CA GLN A 40 14.37 68.23 13.05
C GLN A 40 12.83 68.13 13.12
N ASP A 41 12.12 68.73 12.18
CA ASP A 41 10.65 68.64 12.05
C ASP A 41 10.22 67.19 11.77
N VAL A 42 10.94 66.47 10.92
CA VAL A 42 10.69 65.03 10.67
C VAL A 42 10.94 64.20 11.93
N GLU A 43 11.96 64.51 12.72
CA GLU A 43 12.24 63.81 13.98
C GLU A 43 11.19 64.15 15.06
N GLU A 44 10.69 65.39 15.09
CA GLU A 44 9.56 65.78 15.93
C GLU A 44 8.28 65.05 15.52
N ILE A 45 7.96 65.00 14.22
CA ILE A 45 6.83 64.23 13.70
C ILE A 45 6.99 62.75 14.05
N ARG A 46 8.19 62.19 13.88
CA ARG A 46 8.52 60.79 14.24
C ARG A 46 8.28 60.50 15.74
N ARG A 47 8.61 61.44 16.63
CA ARG A 47 8.42 61.31 18.09
C ARG A 47 7.02 61.72 18.57
N SER A 48 6.28 62.45 17.75
CA SER A 48 4.92 62.87 18.06
C SER A 48 3.93 61.70 18.05
N PRO A 49 2.72 61.90 18.61
CA PRO A 49 1.61 60.97 18.43
C PRO A 49 1.30 60.67 16.96
N ALA A 50 1.44 61.65 16.05
CA ALA A 50 1.18 61.45 14.62
C ALA A 50 2.16 60.45 13.98
N GLY A 51 3.45 60.52 14.30
CA GLY A 51 4.44 59.54 13.83
C GLY A 51 4.24 58.15 14.43
N ALA A 52 3.67 58.05 15.63
CA ALA A 52 3.26 56.76 16.20
C ALA A 52 2.09 56.15 15.43
N VAL A 53 1.08 56.95 15.06
CA VAL A 53 -0.07 56.52 14.25
C VAL A 53 0.38 56.00 12.89
N ILE A 54 1.26 56.72 12.18
CA ILE A 54 1.78 56.28 10.87
C ILE A 54 2.50 54.92 10.97
N ARG A 55 3.26 54.68 12.05
CA ARG A 55 3.91 53.37 12.28
C ARG A 55 2.90 52.28 12.60
N MET A 56 1.83 52.61 13.33
CA MET A 56 0.75 51.68 13.64
C MET A 56 -0.02 51.32 12.37
N GLU A 57 -0.34 52.29 11.51
CA GLU A 57 -0.98 52.06 10.21
C GLU A 57 -0.16 51.08 9.35
N GLY A 58 1.15 51.33 9.20
CA GLY A 58 2.02 50.41 8.47
C GLY A 58 2.19 49.04 9.15
N ALA A 59 2.02 48.93 10.47
CA ALA A 59 2.02 47.65 11.17
C ALA A 59 0.69 46.89 10.98
N VAL A 60 -0.43 47.60 10.91
CA VAL A 60 -1.75 47.05 10.61
C VAL A 60 -1.78 46.52 9.18
N GLU A 61 -1.27 47.26 8.19
CA GLU A 61 -1.17 46.78 6.81
C GLU A 61 -0.37 45.46 6.71
N ARG A 62 0.80 45.40 7.35
CA ARG A 62 1.59 44.16 7.40
C ARG A 62 0.87 43.00 8.10
N LEU A 63 0.07 43.30 9.14
CA LEU A 63 -0.75 42.30 9.81
C LEU A 63 -1.90 41.83 8.92
N GLU A 64 -2.56 42.73 8.19
CA GLU A 64 -3.63 42.39 7.24
C GLU A 64 -3.11 41.52 6.09
N GLU A 65 -1.94 41.85 5.54
CA GLU A 65 -1.23 41.02 4.57
C GLU A 65 -0.92 39.63 5.14
N GLY A 66 -0.37 39.57 6.36
CA GLY A 66 -0.08 38.31 7.04
C GLY A 66 -1.33 37.48 7.34
N LEU A 67 -2.45 38.12 7.70
CA LEU A 67 -3.72 37.45 7.96
C LEU A 67 -4.34 36.90 6.66
N ALA A 68 -4.20 37.64 5.55
CA ALA A 68 -4.65 37.20 4.24
C ALA A 68 -3.86 35.97 3.77
N GLU A 69 -2.55 35.94 4.00
CA GLU A 69 -1.69 34.80 3.71
C GLU A 69 -2.01 33.59 4.59
N LEU A 70 -2.21 33.81 5.90
CA LEU A 70 -2.63 32.76 6.82
C LEU A 70 -3.98 32.15 6.42
N LYS A 71 -4.94 32.99 6.02
CA LYS A 71 -6.26 32.52 5.56
C LYS A 71 -6.18 31.69 4.27
N ARG A 72 -5.18 31.94 3.42
CA ARG A 72 -4.94 31.13 2.20
C ARG A 72 -4.28 29.79 2.50
N THR A 73 -3.44 29.73 3.53
CA THR A 73 -2.64 28.53 3.86
C THR A 73 -3.32 27.60 4.86
N VAL A 74 -4.22 28.12 5.68
CA VAL A 74 -4.96 27.32 6.68
C VAL A 74 -6.17 26.67 6.04
N ALA A 75 -6.24 25.34 6.16
CA ALA A 75 -7.42 24.57 5.75
C ALA A 75 -8.68 25.07 6.48
N THR A 76 -9.73 25.34 5.71
CA THR A 76 -11.01 25.75 6.27
C THR A 76 -11.78 24.56 6.82
N ARG A 77 -12.82 24.82 7.61
CA ARG A 77 -13.75 23.76 8.07
C ARG A 77 -14.44 23.06 6.90
N GLU A 78 -14.68 23.78 5.81
CA GLU A 78 -15.29 23.25 4.59
C GLU A 78 -14.33 22.29 3.87
N ASP A 79 -13.05 22.65 3.76
CA ASP A 79 -12.02 21.78 3.18
C ASP A 79 -11.89 20.46 3.97
N LEU A 80 -11.89 20.57 5.30
CA LEU A 80 -11.82 19.39 6.19
C LEU A 80 -13.09 18.53 6.10
N ALA A 81 -14.27 19.13 6.00
CA ALA A 81 -15.53 18.40 5.84
C ALA A 81 -15.57 17.66 4.49
N HIS A 82 -15.13 18.31 3.41
CA HIS A 82 -15.04 17.68 2.10
C HIS A 82 -14.02 16.53 2.07
N LEU A 83 -12.86 16.71 2.74
CA LEU A 83 -11.90 15.62 2.92
C LEU A 83 -12.47 14.45 3.71
N GLN A 84 -13.23 14.72 4.77
CA GLN A 84 -13.90 13.68 5.55
C GLN A 84 -14.93 12.92 4.69
N GLU A 85 -15.74 13.62 3.90
CA GLU A 85 -16.71 12.99 3.01
C GLU A 85 -16.03 12.10 1.95
N ILE A 86 -14.93 12.57 1.35
CA ILE A 86 -14.12 11.76 0.43
C ILE A 86 -13.56 10.52 1.13
N MET A 87 -13.03 10.67 2.35
CA MET A 87 -12.53 9.54 3.12
C MET A 87 -13.64 8.53 3.41
N ASP A 88 -14.80 8.98 3.88
CA ASP A 88 -15.93 8.11 4.19
C ASP A 88 -16.46 7.40 2.93
N ALA A 89 -16.44 8.06 1.77
CA ALA A 89 -16.78 7.45 0.50
C ALA A 89 -15.75 6.38 0.09
N ARG A 90 -14.45 6.68 0.22
CA ARG A 90 -13.36 5.73 -0.05
C ARG A 90 -13.41 4.52 0.88
N PHE A 91 -13.66 4.72 2.17
CA PHE A 91 -13.80 3.63 3.13
C PHE A 91 -15.00 2.74 2.81
N ARG A 92 -16.17 3.32 2.48
CA ARG A 92 -17.33 2.55 2.02
C ARG A 92 -17.05 1.73 0.75
N GLU A 93 -16.29 2.28 -0.19
CA GLU A 93 -15.85 1.56 -1.39
C GLU A 93 -14.94 0.38 -1.03
N VAL A 94 -14.01 0.60 -0.10
CA VAL A 94 -13.11 -0.46 0.41
C VAL A 94 -13.91 -1.56 1.09
N ASP A 95 -14.83 -1.23 2.00
CA ASP A 95 -15.68 -2.20 2.70
C ASP A 95 -16.51 -3.04 1.72
N THR A 96 -17.05 -2.39 0.68
CA THR A 96 -17.80 -3.08 -0.38
C THR A 96 -16.92 -4.10 -1.11
N ARG A 97 -15.72 -3.69 -1.54
CA ARG A 97 -14.77 -4.59 -2.22
C ARG A 97 -14.33 -5.74 -1.33
N PHE A 98 -14.09 -5.50 -0.04
CA PHE A 98 -13.77 -6.56 0.92
C PHE A 98 -14.92 -7.56 1.05
N GLY A 99 -16.17 -7.08 1.18
CA GLY A 99 -17.34 -7.95 1.23
C GLY A 99 -17.54 -8.78 -0.04
N GLU A 100 -17.19 -8.24 -1.22
CA GLU A 100 -17.20 -9.00 -2.48
C GLU A 100 -16.13 -10.09 -2.51
N ILE A 101 -14.92 -9.79 -2.01
CA ILE A 101 -13.82 -10.76 -1.90
C ILE A 101 -14.20 -11.90 -0.97
N GLU A 102 -14.77 -11.59 0.20
CA GLU A 102 -15.22 -12.58 1.19
C GLU A 102 -16.26 -13.53 0.58
N LYS A 103 -17.31 -13.00 -0.05
CA LYS A 103 -18.33 -13.81 -0.74
C LYS A 103 -17.74 -14.71 -1.83
N ARG A 104 -16.77 -14.19 -2.59
CA ARG A 104 -16.09 -14.96 -3.64
C ARG A 104 -15.23 -16.08 -3.07
N MET A 105 -14.58 -15.84 -1.92
CA MET A 105 -13.82 -16.85 -1.22
C MET A 105 -14.75 -17.95 -0.69
N ASP A 106 -15.82 -17.58 0.02
CA ASP A 106 -16.80 -18.55 0.53
C ASP A 106 -17.37 -19.43 -0.57
N THR A 107 -17.75 -18.82 -1.69
CA THR A 107 -18.27 -19.56 -2.86
C THR A 107 -17.23 -20.56 -3.37
N ARG A 108 -15.97 -20.14 -3.54
CA ARG A 108 -14.89 -21.02 -4.04
C ARG A 108 -14.55 -22.14 -3.06
N PHE A 109 -14.54 -21.85 -1.77
CA PHE A 109 -14.29 -22.86 -0.74
C PHE A 109 -15.42 -23.89 -0.71
N GLY A 110 -16.68 -23.45 -0.75
CA GLY A 110 -17.84 -24.35 -0.81
C GLY A 110 -17.87 -25.20 -2.08
N GLU A 111 -17.47 -24.65 -3.24
CA GLU A 111 -17.30 -25.44 -4.47
C GLU A 111 -16.18 -26.49 -4.35
N MET A 112 -15.07 -26.13 -3.70
CA MET A 112 -13.94 -27.04 -3.50
C MET A 112 -14.31 -28.18 -2.55
N GLU A 113 -15.00 -27.89 -1.45
CA GLU A 113 -15.50 -28.87 -0.49
C GLU A 113 -16.43 -29.89 -1.18
N LYS A 114 -17.44 -29.41 -1.92
CA LYS A 114 -18.34 -30.29 -2.69
C LYS A 114 -17.59 -31.18 -3.69
N ARG A 115 -16.58 -30.63 -4.37
CA ARG A 115 -15.75 -31.41 -5.31
C ARG A 115 -14.93 -32.46 -4.58
N MET A 116 -14.40 -32.15 -3.40
CA MET A 116 -13.68 -33.12 -2.56
C MET A 116 -14.60 -34.23 -2.10
N ASP A 117 -15.76 -33.91 -1.53
CA ASP A 117 -16.75 -34.90 -1.09
C ASP A 117 -17.16 -35.84 -2.22
N THR A 118 -17.43 -35.28 -3.40
CA THR A 118 -17.78 -36.07 -4.59
C THR A 118 -16.66 -37.06 -4.94
N ARG A 119 -15.41 -36.59 -4.99
CA ARG A 119 -14.25 -37.45 -5.31
C ARG A 119 -14.02 -38.52 -4.25
N PHE A 120 -14.16 -38.19 -2.97
CA PHE A 120 -14.01 -39.16 -1.90
C PHE A 120 -15.12 -40.23 -1.97
N GLY A 121 -16.38 -39.83 -2.19
CA GLY A 121 -17.48 -40.78 -2.37
C GLY A 121 -17.31 -41.68 -3.61
N GLU A 122 -16.73 -41.17 -4.70
CA GLU A 122 -16.38 -42.00 -5.86
C GLU A 122 -15.27 -43.02 -5.55
N ILE A 123 -14.26 -42.62 -4.78
CA ILE A 123 -13.17 -43.51 -4.35
C ILE A 123 -13.73 -44.61 -3.44
N GLU A 124 -14.57 -44.27 -2.47
CA GLU A 124 -15.20 -45.22 -1.55
C GLU A 124 -16.00 -46.27 -2.30
N LYS A 125 -16.90 -45.86 -3.21
CA LYS A 125 -17.67 -46.78 -4.06
C LYS A 125 -16.79 -47.71 -4.90
N ARG A 126 -15.67 -47.18 -5.43
CA ARG A 126 -14.72 -47.98 -6.21
C ARG A 126 -13.99 -48.99 -5.33
N MET A 127 -13.66 -48.62 -4.10
CA MET A 127 -13.07 -49.53 -3.11
C MET A 127 -14.04 -50.63 -2.74
N ASP A 128 -15.28 -50.30 -2.39
CA ASP A 128 -16.33 -51.28 -2.05
C ASP A 128 -16.56 -52.28 -3.17
N THR A 129 -16.63 -51.80 -4.42
CA THR A 129 -16.79 -52.67 -5.60
C THR A 129 -15.62 -53.64 -5.72
N ARG A 130 -14.38 -53.15 -5.58
CA ARG A 130 -13.17 -53.99 -5.67
C ARG A 130 -13.09 -54.99 -4.53
N PHE A 131 -13.42 -54.61 -3.31
CA PHE A 131 -13.45 -55.52 -2.17
C PHE A 131 -14.50 -56.61 -2.36
N GLY A 132 -15.72 -56.25 -2.79
CA GLY A 132 -16.75 -57.24 -3.09
C GLY A 132 -16.38 -58.20 -4.23
N GLU A 133 -15.63 -57.75 -5.25
CA GLU A 133 -15.08 -58.63 -6.28
C GLU A 133 -14.01 -59.59 -5.73
N ILE A 134 -13.16 -59.11 -4.82
CA ILE A 134 -12.14 -59.95 -4.16
C ILE A 134 -12.81 -61.01 -3.28
N GLU A 135 -13.80 -60.63 -2.46
CA GLU A 135 -14.56 -61.55 -1.62
C GLU A 135 -15.20 -62.66 -2.45
N LYS A 136 -15.92 -62.33 -3.54
CA LYS A 136 -16.52 -63.33 -4.44
C LYS A 136 -15.49 -64.28 -5.04
N ARG A 137 -14.32 -63.77 -5.44
CA ARG A 137 -13.23 -64.60 -5.97
C ARG A 137 -12.66 -65.53 -4.90
N MET A 138 -12.54 -65.04 -3.66
CA MET A 138 -12.09 -65.85 -2.53
C MET A 138 -13.11 -66.95 -2.22
N ASP A 139 -14.39 -66.64 -2.11
CA ASP A 139 -15.47 -67.61 -1.86
C ASP A 139 -15.49 -68.70 -2.93
N THR A 140 -15.33 -68.32 -4.21
CA THR A 140 -15.27 -69.28 -5.32
C THR A 140 -14.08 -70.24 -5.17
N ARG A 141 -12.89 -69.70 -4.87
CA ARG A 141 -11.68 -70.52 -4.67
C ARG A 141 -11.78 -71.42 -3.45
N PHE A 142 -12.33 -70.94 -2.34
CA PHE A 142 -12.56 -71.75 -1.14
C PHE A 142 -13.55 -72.88 -1.43
N GLY A 143 -14.67 -72.60 -2.10
CA GLY A 143 -15.63 -73.63 -2.50
C GLY A 143 -15.04 -74.69 -3.44
N GLU A 144 -14.13 -74.30 -4.34
CA GLU A 144 -13.37 -75.27 -5.17
C GLU A 144 -12.43 -76.15 -4.34
N ILE A 145 -11.73 -75.56 -3.36
CA ILE A 145 -10.86 -76.29 -2.44
C ILE A 145 -11.66 -77.27 -1.58
N GLU A 146 -12.80 -76.84 -1.03
CA GLU A 146 -13.69 -77.69 -0.24
C GLU A 146 -14.18 -78.89 -1.03
N LYS A 147 -14.57 -78.70 -2.30
CA LYS A 147 -14.95 -79.81 -3.20
C LYS A 147 -13.80 -80.78 -3.40
N ARG A 148 -12.58 -80.30 -3.67
CA ARG A 148 -11.39 -81.15 -3.85
C ARG A 148 -11.09 -81.95 -2.58
N ILE A 149 -11.14 -81.32 -1.41
CA ILE A 149 -10.96 -81.98 -0.12
C ILE A 149 -12.06 -83.03 0.11
N GLY A 150 -13.32 -82.72 -0.24
CA GLY A 150 -14.43 -83.66 -0.16
C GLY A 150 -14.21 -84.92 -0.99
N VAL A 151 -13.76 -84.77 -2.24
CA VAL A 151 -13.41 -85.91 -3.11
C VAL A 151 -12.26 -86.72 -2.53
N LEU A 152 -11.20 -86.07 -2.05
CA LEU A 152 -10.07 -86.77 -1.41
C LEU A 152 -10.50 -87.52 -0.15
N ARG A 153 -11.36 -86.94 0.68
CA ARG A 153 -11.92 -87.58 1.88
C ARG A 153 -12.75 -88.82 1.51
N LEU A 154 -13.59 -88.75 0.48
CA LEU A 154 -14.36 -89.89 -0.02
C LEU A 154 -13.44 -91.01 -0.53
N ALA A 155 -12.43 -90.65 -1.34
CA ALA A 155 -11.46 -91.62 -1.85
C ALA A 155 -10.67 -92.29 -0.71
N PHE A 156 -10.30 -91.53 0.32
CA PHE A 156 -9.64 -92.06 1.52
C PHE A 156 -10.51 -93.07 2.26
N PHE A 157 -11.79 -92.76 2.51
CA PHE A 157 -12.71 -93.71 3.16
C PHE A 157 -12.99 -94.95 2.31
N ALA A 158 -13.14 -94.80 0.99
CA ALA A 158 -13.31 -95.92 0.08
C ALA A 158 -12.07 -96.85 0.10
N PHE A 159 -10.87 -96.26 0.09
CA PHE A 159 -9.62 -97.01 0.22
C PHE A 159 -9.52 -97.74 1.57
N LEU A 160 -9.82 -97.05 2.68
CA LEU A 160 -9.83 -97.67 4.01
C LEU A 160 -10.84 -98.84 4.09
N ALA A 161 -12.05 -98.66 3.57
CA ALA A 161 -13.07 -99.70 3.56
C ALA A 161 -12.61 -100.94 2.76
N LEU A 162 -11.94 -100.72 1.62
CA LEU A 162 -11.35 -101.80 0.83
C LEU A 162 -10.28 -102.57 1.64
N GLN A 163 -9.37 -101.87 2.31
CA GLN A 163 -8.33 -102.51 3.14
C GLN A 163 -8.93 -103.33 4.29
N VAL A 164 -9.93 -102.78 4.98
CA VAL A 164 -10.65 -103.50 6.06
C VAL A 164 -11.34 -104.76 5.52
N ALA A 165 -12.00 -104.68 4.36
CA ALA A 165 -12.66 -105.83 3.75
C ALA A 165 -11.67 -106.94 3.35
N ILE A 166 -10.48 -106.58 2.87
CA ILE A 166 -9.40 -107.53 2.57
C ILE A 166 -8.90 -108.21 3.85
N LEU A 167 -8.66 -107.44 4.91
CA LEU A 167 -8.19 -107.97 6.19
C LEU A 167 -9.20 -108.94 6.81
N ILE A 168 -10.49 -108.62 6.78
CA ILE A 168 -11.55 -109.54 7.25
C ILE A 168 -11.50 -110.88 6.49
N LYS A 169 -11.37 -110.86 5.16
CA LYS A 169 -11.27 -112.08 4.34
C LYS A 169 -9.99 -112.90 4.56
N LEU A 170 -8.92 -112.29 5.08
CA LEU A 170 -7.66 -112.99 5.33
C LEU A 170 -7.62 -113.69 6.69
N PHE A 171 -8.40 -113.21 7.68
CA PHE A 171 -8.33 -113.67 9.07
C PHE A 171 -9.57 -114.45 9.55
N PHE A 172 -10.67 -114.46 8.79
CA PHE A 172 -11.88 -115.27 9.02
C PHE A 172 -12.17 -116.16 7.80
#